data_AF-A0A1F5RBT2-F1
#
_entry.id   AF-A0A1F5RBT2-F1
#
_cell.length_a   1.000
_cell.length_b   1.000
_cell.length_c   1.000
_cell.angle_alpha   90.00
_cell.angle_beta   90.00
_cell.angle_gamma   90.00
#
_symmetry.space_group_name_H-M   'P 1'
#
loop_
_entity.id
_entity.type
_entity.pdbx_description
1 polymer ?
#
loop_
_entity_poly.entity_id
_entity_poly.type
_entity_poly.pdbx_seq_one_letter_code
_entity_poly.pdbx_strand_id
1 'polypeptide(L)'
;MYKINRHSAKSGWLILLPMIALLLAATPGLAEETVVGTKLLDKKTTIKIQGIGDSDSQGTYKLKIGDKEVEIDSKDAKVGDIYVGPADTINDDVVTKGGSITVDGMVNGDCVTFGGGVTVNGTVMHDVATFGGATVVAGTVKGDVATFGGTVSIDGTVGGEVAAFGGMVNLGPESSVGGDISTVGGTVDKAEGARVAGEIKNVDLGMLNQFIPSMVGSAHFAHKKPAAGRAIKFFIVFFMLAGLGILITLLGVFFAKPIERIVHIIEVDFWKSAGIGFLVQISLAPALVFMAVSILGIPLIPLAVLLVVAGILMSIASFGVIINQKFLHAVNKPPMNTLPAVVLGFVLLHSLFLLGSLINIAGSPLTALGVIFIIINFIVLWCGVTVGLGAVWTTRLGTRDQAPPRPPTAPKIAAAE
;
A
#
# COMPACT_ATOMS: atom_id res chain seq x y z
N MET A 1 30.40 38.09 17.07
CA MET A 1 29.16 37.60 17.73
C MET A 1 28.03 37.67 16.72
N TYR A 2 27.60 36.53 16.16
CA TYR A 2 26.36 36.46 15.38
C TYR A 2 25.57 35.22 15.81
N LYS A 3 24.27 35.43 15.97
CA LYS A 3 23.34 34.71 16.84
C LYS A 3 22.69 33.57 16.06
N ILE A 4 22.84 32.34 16.54
CA ILE A 4 22.15 31.14 16.02
C ILE A 4 20.65 31.31 16.28
N ASN A 5 19.85 31.33 15.21
CA ASN A 5 18.40 31.35 15.33
C ASN A 5 17.84 29.92 15.26
N ARG A 6 17.51 29.36 16.43
CA ARG A 6 16.71 28.14 16.59
C ARG A 6 15.22 28.50 16.47
N HIS A 7 14.58 28.12 15.37
CA HIS A 7 13.14 27.92 15.20
C HIS A 7 13.01 27.08 13.92
N SER A 8 12.31 25.94 13.82
CA SER A 8 11.14 25.44 14.51
C SER A 8 11.15 23.91 14.46
N ALA A 9 11.34 23.27 15.61
CA ALA A 9 10.87 21.92 15.86
C ALA A 9 9.50 22.02 16.55
N LYS A 10 8.62 21.04 16.26
CA LYS A 10 7.21 20.88 16.72
C LYS A 10 6.22 21.60 15.80
N SER A 11 5.36 20.91 15.06
CA SER A 11 4.34 19.97 15.56
C SER A 11 3.65 19.26 14.38
N GLY A 12 3.38 17.97 14.53
CA GLY A 12 2.67 17.16 13.52
C GLY A 12 2.70 15.65 13.79
N TRP A 13 3.63 15.19 14.64
CA TRP A 13 3.87 13.77 14.91
C TRP A 13 3.09 13.18 16.11
N LEU A 14 2.06 13.87 16.64
CA LEU A 14 1.40 13.44 17.89
C LEU A 14 0.12 12.60 17.73
N ILE A 15 -0.35 12.30 16.52
CA ILE A 15 -1.57 11.49 16.32
C ILE A 15 -1.25 10.03 15.89
N LEU A 16 0.00 9.76 15.49
CA LEU A 16 0.47 8.41 15.13
C LEU A 16 1.20 7.68 16.26
N LEU A 17 1.49 8.36 17.37
CA LEU A 17 2.24 7.81 18.50
C LEU A 17 1.57 6.60 19.19
N PRO A 18 0.24 6.50 19.40
CA PRO A 18 -0.33 5.28 19.96
C PRO A 18 -0.37 4.12 18.95
N MET A 19 -0.36 4.41 17.64
CA MET A 19 -0.39 3.40 16.57
C MET A 19 1.01 2.79 16.34
N ILE A 20 2.07 3.60 16.48
CA ILE A 20 3.47 3.19 16.42
C ILE A 20 3.91 2.56 17.76
N ALA A 21 3.45 3.08 18.90
CA ALA A 21 3.77 2.50 20.21
C ALA A 21 3.11 1.14 20.44
N LEU A 22 1.91 0.88 19.91
CA LEU A 22 1.28 -0.44 20.00
C LEU A 22 1.90 -1.46 19.02
N LEU A 23 2.46 -0.99 17.90
CA LEU A 23 3.25 -1.81 16.96
C LEU A 23 4.64 -2.14 17.53
N LEU A 24 5.22 -1.27 18.36
CA LEU A 24 6.53 -1.46 19.02
C LEU A 24 6.44 -2.19 20.37
N ALA A 25 5.28 -2.21 21.04
CA ALA A 25 5.12 -2.82 22.36
C ALA A 25 4.79 -4.32 22.34
N ALA A 26 4.60 -4.94 21.17
CA ALA A 26 4.18 -6.34 21.04
C ALA A 26 5.30 -7.35 20.71
N THR A 27 6.56 -6.92 20.62
CA THR A 27 7.71 -7.83 20.35
C THR A 27 8.94 -7.44 21.16
N PRO A 28 9.33 -8.21 22.19
CA PRO A 28 10.63 -8.06 22.81
C PRO A 28 11.67 -8.84 22.00
N GLY A 29 12.59 -8.12 21.36
CA GLY A 29 13.82 -8.66 20.78
C GLY A 29 13.64 -9.44 19.48
N LEU A 30 14.09 -8.86 18.37
CA LEU A 30 14.94 -9.48 17.34
C LEU A 30 14.95 -8.59 16.10
N ALA A 31 16.17 -8.37 15.62
CA ALA A 31 16.45 -7.85 14.30
C ALA A 31 16.06 -8.88 13.21
N GLU A 32 16.08 -8.39 11.98
CA GLU A 32 16.21 -9.10 10.70
C GLU A 32 15.00 -9.30 9.78
N GLU A 33 15.26 -8.78 8.57
CA GLU A 33 14.87 -9.18 7.23
C GLU A 33 13.40 -9.22 6.80
N THR A 34 13.10 -8.39 5.79
CA THR A 34 12.09 -8.73 4.80
C THR A 34 12.51 -8.20 3.43
N VAL A 35 12.87 -9.14 2.55
CA VAL A 35 13.12 -8.93 1.12
C VAL A 35 11.78 -8.76 0.41
N VAL A 36 11.63 -7.69 -0.38
CA VAL A 36 10.58 -7.56 -1.41
C VAL A 36 11.26 -7.12 -2.70
N GLY A 37 11.29 -8.03 -3.67
CA GLY A 37 11.68 -7.74 -5.06
C GLY A 37 10.56 -8.14 -6.00
N THR A 38 9.87 -7.15 -6.56
CA THR A 38 9.07 -7.24 -7.79
C THR A 38 9.99 -7.13 -9.00
N LYS A 39 9.68 -7.88 -10.05
CA LYS A 39 10.44 -7.95 -11.31
C LYS A 39 9.72 -7.18 -12.43
N LEU A 40 10.46 -6.40 -13.21
CA LEU A 40 10.15 -6.07 -14.60
C LEU A 40 11.28 -6.61 -15.49
N LEU A 41 10.89 -7.02 -16.69
CA LEU A 41 11.66 -7.37 -17.90
C LEU A 41 12.10 -8.84 -18.12
N ASP A 42 11.97 -9.21 -19.40
CA ASP A 42 11.89 -10.54 -20.00
C ASP A 42 13.24 -11.04 -20.54
N LYS A 43 13.30 -12.37 -20.70
CA LYS A 43 14.29 -13.25 -21.34
C LYS A 43 15.60 -13.54 -20.60
N LYS A 44 15.59 -14.74 -19.99
CA LYS A 44 16.71 -15.65 -19.71
C LYS A 44 17.63 -15.39 -18.51
N THR A 45 17.11 -14.79 -17.44
CA THR A 45 17.88 -14.70 -16.18
C THR A 45 17.10 -15.25 -14.98
N THR A 46 17.52 -16.44 -14.55
CA THR A 46 17.09 -17.08 -13.30
C THR A 46 18.06 -16.67 -12.19
N ILE A 47 17.62 -15.79 -11.28
CA ILE A 47 18.39 -15.46 -10.08
C ILE A 47 18.09 -16.55 -9.05
N LYS A 48 19.06 -17.42 -8.79
CA LYS A 48 19.04 -18.34 -7.64
C LYS A 48 19.98 -17.77 -6.58
N ILE A 49 19.42 -17.42 -5.42
CA ILE A 49 20.21 -17.14 -4.22
C ILE A 49 20.12 -18.40 -3.36
N GLN A 50 21.26 -19.03 -3.10
CA GLN A 50 21.35 -20.19 -2.22
C GLN A 50 22.56 -20.01 -1.31
N GLY A 51 22.31 -19.84 -0.02
CA GLY A 51 23.37 -19.73 0.99
C GLY A 51 22.81 -19.54 2.38
N ILE A 52 23.09 -20.52 3.24
CA ILE A 52 22.82 -20.59 4.68
C ILE A 52 24.02 -19.96 5.39
N GLY A 53 23.81 -19.09 6.37
CA GLY A 53 24.89 -18.57 7.22
C GLY A 53 24.35 -17.91 8.48
N ASP A 54 24.77 -18.42 9.63
CA ASP A 54 24.41 -17.97 10.98
C ASP A 54 25.13 -16.65 11.33
N SER A 55 24.56 -15.91 12.30
CA SER A 55 24.83 -14.52 12.74
C SER A 55 26.29 -14.12 13.08
N ASP A 56 27.31 -14.91 12.78
CA ASP A 56 28.72 -14.56 13.06
C ASP A 56 29.74 -15.14 12.06
N SER A 57 29.30 -15.53 10.85
CA SER A 57 30.20 -16.16 9.86
C SER A 57 30.10 -15.55 8.46
N GLN A 58 31.26 -15.11 7.96
CA GLN A 58 31.47 -14.47 6.66
C GLN A 58 30.87 -15.30 5.50
N GLY A 59 30.07 -14.67 4.64
CA GLY A 59 29.45 -15.32 3.49
C GLY A 59 29.51 -14.48 2.22
N THR A 60 29.90 -15.13 1.12
CA THR A 60 29.83 -14.63 -0.27
C THR A 60 28.51 -15.02 -0.93
N TYR A 61 27.84 -14.05 -1.55
CA TYR A 61 26.61 -14.25 -2.31
C TYR A 61 26.90 -14.23 -3.81
N LYS A 62 26.57 -15.31 -4.53
CA LYS A 62 26.76 -15.37 -5.98
C LYS A 62 25.46 -15.06 -6.71
N LEU A 63 25.46 -14.00 -7.51
CA LEU A 63 24.38 -13.64 -8.41
C LEU A 63 24.78 -13.94 -9.86
N LYS A 64 23.97 -14.71 -10.58
CA LYS A 64 24.21 -15.01 -12.00
C LYS A 64 23.20 -14.27 -12.87
N ILE A 65 23.70 -13.38 -13.72
CA ILE A 65 22.91 -12.57 -14.66
C ILE A 65 23.35 -12.94 -16.09
N GLY A 66 22.51 -13.69 -16.80
CA GLY A 66 22.88 -14.27 -18.10
C GLY A 66 24.07 -15.24 -18.00
N ASP A 67 25.08 -15.06 -18.86
CA ASP A 67 26.34 -15.84 -18.85
C ASP A 67 27.43 -15.26 -17.92
N LYS A 68 27.13 -14.19 -17.18
CA LYS A 68 28.07 -13.55 -16.25
C LYS A 68 27.69 -13.84 -14.79
N GLU A 69 28.70 -14.16 -13.99
CA GLU A 69 28.58 -14.34 -12.54
C GLU A 69 29.14 -13.09 -11.84
N VAL A 70 28.36 -12.53 -10.92
CA VAL A 70 28.72 -11.43 -10.04
C VAL A 70 28.71 -11.97 -8.61
N GLU A 71 29.83 -11.87 -7.92
CA GLU A 71 30.02 -12.35 -6.56
C GLU A 71 30.01 -11.14 -5.63
N ILE A 72 28.98 -11.02 -4.78
CA ILE A 72 28.82 -9.95 -3.81
C ILE A 72 29.26 -10.50 -2.45
N ASP A 73 30.41 -10.04 -1.94
CA ASP A 73 30.85 -10.35 -0.59
C ASP A 73 30.03 -9.49 0.40
N SER A 74 29.57 -10.10 1.50
CA SER A 74 28.85 -9.41 2.60
C SER A 74 29.61 -8.23 3.23
N LYS A 75 30.85 -7.98 2.80
CA LYS A 75 31.69 -6.87 3.23
C LYS A 75 31.33 -5.52 2.60
N ASP A 76 30.54 -5.49 1.52
CA ASP A 76 30.38 -4.27 0.71
C ASP A 76 29.07 -3.49 0.94
N ALA A 77 28.06 -4.09 1.59
CA ALA A 77 26.84 -3.38 1.99
C ALA A 77 27.06 -2.59 3.30
N LYS A 78 27.33 -1.29 3.19
CA LYS A 78 27.59 -0.43 4.35
C LYS A 78 26.27 -0.01 5.02
N VAL A 79 26.18 -0.21 6.33
CA VAL A 79 25.09 0.33 7.17
C VAL A 79 25.42 1.78 7.52
N GLY A 80 24.57 2.72 7.11
CA GLY A 80 24.75 4.15 7.34
C GLY A 80 24.90 4.98 6.07
N ASP A 81 25.16 6.27 6.22
CA ASP A 81 25.30 7.19 5.09
C ASP A 81 26.59 6.87 4.29
N ILE A 82 26.48 6.82 2.97
CA ILE A 82 27.61 6.60 2.06
C ILE A 82 27.87 7.89 1.30
N TYR A 83 29.10 8.40 1.42
CA TYR A 83 29.57 9.56 0.67
C TYR A 83 30.69 9.14 -0.29
N VAL A 84 30.52 9.41 -1.58
CA VAL A 84 31.54 9.23 -2.62
C VAL A 84 32.07 10.61 -2.98
N GLY A 85 33.30 10.92 -2.56
CA GLY A 85 33.87 12.25 -2.78
C GLY A 85 34.19 12.53 -4.25
N PRO A 86 34.42 13.79 -4.63
CA PRO A 86 34.61 14.19 -6.03
C PRO A 86 35.78 13.51 -6.77
N ALA A 87 36.81 13.09 -6.04
CA ALA A 87 37.97 12.39 -6.60
C ALA A 87 37.85 10.86 -6.49
N ASP A 88 36.80 10.36 -5.84
CA ASP A 88 36.61 8.95 -5.58
C ASP A 88 35.90 8.30 -6.76
N THR A 89 36.39 7.12 -7.14
CA THR A 89 35.71 6.25 -8.11
C THR A 89 35.47 4.90 -7.46
N ILE A 90 34.19 4.54 -7.32
CA ILE A 90 33.78 3.20 -6.88
C ILE A 90 33.47 2.39 -8.13
N ASN A 91 34.16 1.26 -8.32
CA ASN A 91 33.97 0.37 -9.48
C ASN A 91 33.04 -0.81 -9.17
N ASP A 92 32.05 -0.57 -8.32
CA ASP A 92 31.11 -1.57 -7.83
C ASP A 92 29.79 -0.91 -7.43
N ASP A 93 28.80 -1.72 -7.08
CA ASP A 93 27.49 -1.29 -6.65
C ASP A 93 27.54 -0.71 -5.22
N VAL A 94 26.85 0.41 -5.02
CA VAL A 94 26.73 1.08 -3.74
C VAL A 94 25.35 0.79 -3.17
N VAL A 95 25.30 -0.08 -2.17
CA VAL A 95 24.05 -0.47 -1.50
C VAL A 95 24.07 -0.07 -0.03
N THR A 96 23.06 0.68 0.42
CA THR A 96 22.88 1.01 1.84
C THR A 96 21.49 0.65 2.37
N LYS A 97 21.44 0.30 3.66
CA LYS A 97 20.20 0.07 4.42
C LYS A 97 20.12 1.11 5.55
N GLY A 98 19.06 1.90 5.55
CA GLY A 98 18.76 2.93 6.55
C GLY A 98 19.56 4.23 6.44
N GLY A 99 20.49 4.34 5.48
CA GLY A 99 21.32 5.51 5.23
C GLY A 99 21.10 6.12 3.85
N SER A 100 21.56 7.35 3.68
CA SER A 100 21.54 8.10 2.42
C SER A 100 22.82 7.87 1.61
N ILE A 101 22.72 7.91 0.28
CA ILE A 101 23.87 7.87 -0.63
C ILE A 101 24.07 9.26 -1.20
N THR A 102 25.28 9.81 -1.13
CA THR A 102 25.66 11.05 -1.82
C THR A 102 26.86 10.77 -2.70
N VAL A 103 26.70 11.01 -4.00
CA VAL A 103 27.70 10.74 -5.03
C VAL A 103 28.16 12.05 -5.65
N ASP A 104 29.33 12.54 -5.26
CA ASP A 104 30.00 13.69 -5.90
C ASP A 104 31.05 13.25 -6.93
N GLY A 105 31.61 12.05 -6.77
CA GLY A 105 32.59 11.43 -7.67
C GLY A 105 31.97 10.56 -8.76
N MET A 106 32.56 9.38 -8.99
CA MET A 106 32.07 8.42 -9.99
C MET A 106 31.71 7.08 -9.32
N VAL A 107 30.53 6.56 -9.64
CA VAL A 107 30.13 5.18 -9.33
C VAL A 107 29.94 4.43 -10.63
N ASN A 108 30.82 3.47 -10.88
CA ASN A 108 30.78 2.58 -12.03
C ASN A 108 30.02 1.29 -11.70
N GLY A 109 28.79 1.46 -11.21
CA GLY A 109 27.88 0.43 -10.69
C GLY A 109 26.52 1.04 -10.40
N ASP A 110 25.66 0.30 -9.73
CA ASP A 110 24.33 0.74 -9.29
C ASP A 110 24.38 1.48 -7.95
N CYS A 111 23.42 2.37 -7.69
CA CYS A 111 23.23 3.00 -6.38
C CYS A 111 21.85 2.63 -5.83
N VAL A 112 21.81 1.82 -4.76
CA VAL A 112 20.56 1.33 -4.19
C VAL A 112 20.46 1.67 -2.70
N THR A 113 19.37 2.32 -2.29
CA THR A 113 19.11 2.60 -0.87
C THR A 113 17.74 2.13 -0.42
N PHE A 114 17.70 1.58 0.80
CA PHE A 114 16.48 1.22 1.51
C PHE A 114 16.31 2.13 2.74
N GLY A 115 15.38 3.08 2.68
CA GLY A 115 14.98 3.97 3.78
C GLY A 115 15.66 5.35 3.80
N GLY A 116 16.75 5.53 3.05
CA GLY A 116 17.42 6.84 2.88
C GLY A 116 17.23 7.41 1.48
N GLY A 117 17.72 8.63 1.26
CA GLY A 117 17.70 9.29 -0.05
C GLY A 117 18.99 9.09 -0.85
N VAL A 118 18.96 9.36 -2.15
CA VAL A 118 20.15 9.39 -3.02
C VAL A 118 20.33 10.80 -3.58
N THR A 119 21.53 11.36 -3.47
CA THR A 119 21.92 12.62 -4.12
C THR A 119 23.07 12.34 -5.07
N VAL A 120 22.88 12.56 -6.36
CA VAL A 120 23.89 12.38 -7.41
C VAL A 120 24.29 13.74 -7.95
N ASN A 121 25.47 14.23 -7.55
CA ASN A 121 26.11 15.43 -8.11
C ASN A 121 27.18 15.06 -9.16
N GLY A 122 27.80 13.89 -9.02
CA GLY A 122 28.80 13.34 -9.92
C GLY A 122 28.21 12.49 -11.04
N THR A 123 28.77 11.30 -11.27
CA THR A 123 28.30 10.36 -12.31
C THR A 123 28.04 8.97 -11.77
N VAL A 124 26.85 8.43 -12.04
CA VAL A 124 26.50 7.02 -11.86
C VAL A 124 26.37 6.38 -13.24
N MET A 125 27.15 5.32 -13.49
CA MET A 125 27.24 4.70 -14.81
C MET A 125 26.09 3.74 -15.14
N HIS A 126 25.36 3.28 -14.13
CA HIS A 126 24.22 2.37 -14.27
C HIS A 126 22.99 2.99 -13.59
N ASP A 127 22.30 2.24 -12.73
CA ASP A 127 20.97 2.57 -12.25
C ASP A 127 20.98 3.16 -10.83
N VAL A 128 19.94 3.94 -10.52
CA VAL A 128 19.69 4.48 -9.18
C VAL A 128 18.32 4.00 -8.71
N ALA A 129 18.28 3.28 -7.59
CA ALA A 129 17.06 2.79 -6.99
C ALA A 129 16.91 3.25 -5.52
N THR A 130 15.81 3.94 -5.22
CA THR A 130 15.54 4.50 -3.89
C THR A 130 14.21 3.99 -3.34
N PHE A 131 14.21 3.42 -2.15
CA PHE A 131 13.01 2.97 -1.45
C PHE A 131 12.77 3.80 -0.19
N GLY A 132 11.75 4.65 -0.17
CA GLY A 132 11.30 5.41 1.00
C GLY A 132 12.00 6.76 1.23
N GLY A 133 12.96 7.14 0.39
CA GLY A 133 13.66 8.42 0.45
C GLY A 133 13.58 9.23 -0.85
N ALA A 134 14.08 10.47 -0.82
CA ALA A 134 14.11 11.34 -1.99
C ALA A 134 15.33 11.04 -2.87
N THR A 135 15.17 11.18 -4.18
CA THR A 135 16.25 11.05 -5.17
C THR A 135 16.49 12.42 -5.81
N VAL A 136 17.72 12.92 -5.71
CA VAL A 136 18.14 14.19 -6.32
C VAL A 136 19.26 13.90 -7.32
N VAL A 137 19.05 14.26 -8.58
CA VAL A 137 20.02 14.07 -9.66
C VAL A 137 20.40 15.44 -10.22
N ALA A 138 21.51 16.00 -9.74
CA ALA A 138 22.12 17.21 -10.28
C ALA A 138 23.21 16.89 -11.33
N GLY A 139 23.82 15.71 -11.21
CA GLY A 139 24.88 15.22 -12.10
C GLY A 139 24.36 14.39 -13.28
N THR A 140 25.02 13.26 -13.54
CA THR A 140 24.63 12.34 -14.61
C THR A 140 24.36 10.94 -14.08
N VAL A 141 23.21 10.36 -14.42
CA VAL A 141 22.91 8.93 -14.30
C VAL A 141 22.80 8.38 -15.71
N LYS A 142 23.61 7.38 -16.06
CA LYS A 142 23.60 6.83 -17.43
C LYS A 142 22.51 5.79 -17.65
N GLY A 143 22.11 5.07 -16.61
CA GLY A 143 20.99 4.13 -16.63
C GLY A 143 19.67 4.75 -16.18
N ASP A 144 18.88 3.96 -15.47
CA ASP A 144 17.52 4.26 -15.05
C ASP A 144 17.46 4.83 -13.62
N VAL A 145 16.41 5.60 -13.34
CA VAL A 145 16.12 6.11 -11.99
C VAL A 145 14.77 5.60 -11.52
N ALA A 146 14.76 4.75 -10.50
CA ALA A 146 13.55 4.21 -9.87
C ALA A 146 13.42 4.71 -8.43
N THR A 147 12.26 5.27 -8.06
CA THR A 147 11.99 5.73 -6.70
C THR A 147 10.61 5.31 -6.21
N PHE A 148 10.56 4.73 -5.01
CA PHE A 148 9.34 4.28 -4.36
C PHE A 148 9.08 5.11 -3.09
N GLY A 149 7.97 5.83 -3.03
CA GLY A 149 7.51 6.53 -1.82
C GLY A 149 8.27 7.83 -1.49
N GLY A 150 9.00 8.41 -2.44
CA GLY A 150 9.74 9.66 -2.25
C GLY A 150 9.77 10.53 -3.51
N THR A 151 10.19 11.78 -3.35
CA THR A 151 10.28 12.77 -4.45
C THR A 151 11.53 12.52 -5.30
N VAL A 152 11.39 12.64 -6.62
CA VAL A 152 12.51 12.65 -7.57
C VAL A 152 12.70 14.08 -8.07
N SER A 153 13.89 14.65 -7.90
CA SER A 153 14.26 15.96 -8.44
C SER A 153 15.43 15.77 -9.39
N ILE A 154 15.26 16.15 -10.66
CA ILE A 154 16.26 16.00 -11.71
C ILE A 154 16.59 17.38 -12.24
N ASP A 155 17.79 17.84 -12.03
CA ASP A 155 18.36 19.04 -12.65
C ASP A 155 19.47 18.69 -13.67
N GLY A 156 19.97 17.45 -13.62
CA GLY A 156 21.02 16.93 -14.49
C GLY A 156 20.49 16.01 -15.60
N THR A 157 21.30 15.03 -15.99
CA THR A 157 20.99 14.11 -17.10
C THR A 157 20.72 12.70 -16.60
N VAL A 158 19.62 12.10 -17.05
CA VAL A 158 19.31 10.66 -16.93
C VAL A 158 19.31 10.05 -18.32
N GLY A 159 20.18 9.07 -18.55
CA GLY A 159 20.32 8.41 -19.85
C GLY A 159 19.17 7.47 -20.19
N GLY A 160 18.59 6.84 -19.17
CA GLY A 160 17.50 5.87 -19.29
C GLY A 160 16.12 6.43 -18.89
N GLU A 161 15.31 5.57 -18.30
CA GLU A 161 13.93 5.81 -17.87
C GLU A 161 13.86 6.35 -16.43
N VAL A 162 12.76 7.04 -16.12
CA VAL A 162 12.46 7.49 -14.75
C VAL A 162 11.14 6.89 -14.30
N ALA A 163 11.17 6.09 -13.24
CA ALA A 163 9.99 5.47 -12.64
C ALA A 163 9.78 5.99 -11.20
N ALA A 164 8.62 6.57 -10.92
CA ALA A 164 8.27 7.04 -9.58
C ALA A 164 6.91 6.51 -9.10
N PHE A 165 6.91 5.86 -7.93
CA PHE A 165 5.70 5.34 -7.31
C PHE A 165 5.36 6.14 -6.05
N GLY A 166 4.20 6.81 -6.04
CA GLY A 166 3.67 7.53 -4.87
C GLY A 166 4.40 8.83 -4.51
N GLY A 167 5.23 9.37 -5.40
CA GLY A 167 6.01 10.59 -5.18
C GLY A 167 5.97 11.54 -6.37
N MET A 168 6.38 12.79 -6.15
CA MET A 168 6.44 13.81 -7.20
C MET A 168 7.74 13.69 -7.99
N VAL A 169 7.69 13.87 -9.30
CA VAL A 169 8.87 14.02 -10.15
C VAL A 169 8.98 15.48 -10.56
N ASN A 170 10.06 16.15 -10.20
CA ASN A 170 10.35 17.53 -10.57
C ASN A 170 11.53 17.56 -11.55
N LEU A 171 11.29 18.06 -12.75
CA LEU A 171 12.27 18.20 -13.81
C LEU A 171 12.66 19.67 -13.91
N GLY A 172 13.89 20.01 -13.53
CA GLY A 172 14.41 21.37 -13.61
C GLY A 172 14.73 21.83 -15.04
N PRO A 173 15.03 23.12 -15.24
CA PRO A 173 15.21 23.72 -16.57
C PRO A 173 16.33 23.06 -17.41
N GLU A 174 17.37 22.57 -16.76
CA GLU A 174 18.54 21.94 -17.40
C GLU A 174 18.41 20.41 -17.50
N SER A 175 17.29 19.84 -17.05
CA SER A 175 17.12 18.41 -16.97
C SER A 175 16.97 17.76 -18.34
N SER A 176 17.57 16.58 -18.52
CA SER A 176 17.45 15.78 -19.74
C SER A 176 17.25 14.31 -19.40
N VAL A 177 16.12 13.74 -19.80
CA VAL A 177 15.79 12.31 -19.66
C VAL A 177 15.78 11.65 -21.04
N GLY A 178 16.58 10.61 -21.22
CA GLY A 178 16.74 9.89 -22.49
C GLY A 178 15.61 8.90 -22.79
N GLY A 179 14.91 8.40 -21.77
CA GLY A 179 13.81 7.45 -21.89
C GLY A 179 12.42 7.99 -21.51
N ASP A 180 11.53 7.07 -21.18
CA ASP A 180 10.17 7.34 -20.71
C ASP A 180 10.17 7.78 -19.23
N ILE A 181 9.17 8.57 -18.85
CA ILE A 181 8.89 8.91 -17.44
C ILE A 181 7.56 8.29 -17.05
N SER A 182 7.58 7.35 -16.12
CA SER A 182 6.39 6.66 -15.62
C SER A 182 6.13 7.03 -14.16
N THR A 183 4.96 7.59 -13.86
CA THR A 183 4.54 7.84 -12.47
C THR A 183 3.24 7.15 -12.12
N VAL A 184 3.15 6.60 -10.91
CA VAL A 184 1.94 5.96 -10.38
C VAL A 184 1.57 6.60 -9.06
N GLY A 185 0.44 7.31 -9.01
CA GLY A 185 -0.01 8.04 -7.81
C GLY A 185 0.84 9.25 -7.42
N GLY A 186 1.60 9.77 -8.37
CA GLY A 186 2.42 10.98 -8.24
C GLY A 186 2.05 12.03 -9.29
N THR A 187 2.74 13.16 -9.26
CA THR A 187 2.63 14.21 -10.28
C THR A 187 4.01 14.47 -10.89
N VAL A 188 4.05 14.76 -12.18
CA VAL A 188 5.27 15.24 -12.87
C VAL A 188 5.14 16.75 -13.05
N ASP A 189 6.06 17.49 -12.45
CA ASP A 189 6.27 18.91 -12.71
C ASP A 189 7.47 19.07 -13.65
N LYS A 190 7.28 19.82 -14.74
CA LYS A 190 8.26 19.96 -15.81
C LYS A 190 8.53 21.43 -16.06
N ALA A 191 9.73 21.90 -15.69
CA ALA A 191 10.16 23.26 -15.91
C ALA A 191 10.36 23.57 -17.41
N GLU A 192 10.25 24.86 -17.73
CA GLU A 192 10.54 25.39 -19.07
C GLU A 192 12.05 25.21 -19.35
N GLY A 193 12.38 24.30 -20.27
CA GLY A 193 13.77 23.92 -20.60
C GLY A 193 14.02 22.42 -20.52
N ALA A 194 13.27 21.71 -19.67
CA ALA A 194 13.44 20.27 -19.46
C ALA A 194 13.19 19.44 -20.73
N ARG A 195 14.09 18.51 -21.02
CA ARG A 195 14.03 17.62 -22.19
C ARG A 195 13.70 16.20 -21.76
N VAL A 196 12.71 15.60 -22.42
CA VAL A 196 12.34 14.20 -22.25
C VAL A 196 12.24 13.63 -23.64
N ALA A 197 13.08 12.65 -23.97
CA ALA A 197 13.12 12.06 -25.30
C ALA A 197 12.01 11.01 -25.51
N GLY A 198 11.58 10.33 -24.43
CA GLY A 198 10.44 9.41 -24.42
C GLY A 198 9.10 10.05 -24.06
N GLU A 199 8.14 9.20 -23.68
CA GLU A 199 6.79 9.60 -23.27
C GLU A 199 6.68 9.79 -21.75
N ILE A 200 5.83 10.74 -21.32
CA ILE A 200 5.46 10.92 -19.91
C ILE A 200 4.12 10.22 -19.66
N LYS A 201 4.16 9.08 -18.94
CA LYS A 201 3.00 8.26 -18.57
C LYS A 201 2.66 8.48 -17.10
N ASN A 202 1.55 9.18 -16.85
CA ASN A 202 1.03 9.39 -15.51
C ASN A 202 -0.19 8.50 -15.27
N VAL A 203 -0.02 7.46 -14.47
CA VAL A 203 -1.13 6.67 -13.94
C VAL A 203 -1.63 7.37 -12.68
N ASP A 204 -2.59 8.26 -12.88
CA ASP A 204 -3.22 8.97 -11.78
C ASP A 204 -4.04 7.99 -10.93
N LEU A 205 -3.59 7.75 -9.69
CA LEU A 205 -4.40 7.12 -8.64
C LEU A 205 -5.40 8.12 -8.05
N GLY A 206 -5.71 9.21 -8.75
CA GLY A 206 -6.56 10.32 -8.31
C GLY A 206 -7.97 9.90 -7.91
N MET A 207 -8.46 8.78 -8.47
CA MET A 207 -9.69 8.15 -7.99
C MET A 207 -9.54 7.71 -6.53
N LEU A 208 -8.39 7.14 -6.12
CA LEU A 208 -8.08 6.77 -4.73
C LEU A 208 -7.94 7.99 -3.81
N ASN A 209 -7.38 9.10 -4.31
CA ASN A 209 -7.25 10.38 -3.59
C ASN A 209 -8.61 11.07 -3.34
N GLN A 210 -9.67 10.62 -4.03
CA GLN A 210 -11.05 11.02 -3.77
C GLN A 210 -11.67 10.26 -2.59
N PHE A 211 -11.17 9.05 -2.29
CA PHE A 211 -11.63 8.16 -1.21
C PHE A 211 -10.76 8.23 0.05
N ILE A 212 -9.49 8.63 -0.05
CA ILE A 212 -8.62 8.91 1.08
C ILE A 212 -8.78 10.39 1.47
N PRO A 213 -9.20 10.73 2.71
CA PRO A 213 -9.14 12.11 3.17
C PRO A 213 -7.69 12.60 3.03
N SER A 214 -7.45 13.72 2.35
CA SER A 214 -6.13 14.34 2.23
C SER A 214 -5.58 14.66 3.63
N MET A 215 -4.91 13.69 4.25
CA MET A 215 -4.24 13.80 5.55
C MET A 215 -2.71 13.70 5.40
N VAL A 216 -2.21 13.39 4.20
CA VAL A 216 -0.79 13.38 3.85
C VAL A 216 -0.62 14.28 2.63
N GLY A 217 -0.22 15.54 2.84
CA GLY A 217 0.04 16.48 1.75
C GLY A 217 -0.56 17.87 1.97
N SER A 218 0.28 18.77 2.45
CA SER A 218 0.19 20.22 2.34
C SER A 218 -0.81 20.96 3.24
N ALA A 219 -0.30 21.28 4.44
CA ALA A 219 -0.53 22.58 5.06
C ALA A 219 0.13 23.72 4.25
N HIS A 220 -0.23 23.86 2.97
CA HIS A 220 -0.01 25.07 2.19
C HIS A 220 -1.38 25.66 1.83
N PHE A 221 -1.70 26.76 2.51
CA PHE A 221 -2.64 27.81 2.11
C PHE A 221 -3.87 27.40 1.28
N ALA A 222 -4.97 27.19 2.00
CA ALA A 222 -6.25 27.84 1.77
C ALA A 222 -6.52 28.44 0.37
N HIS A 223 -6.78 27.60 -0.63
CA HIS A 223 -7.90 27.91 -1.51
C HIS A 223 -9.16 27.40 -0.83
N LYS A 224 -9.97 28.33 -0.30
CA LYS A 224 -11.37 28.04 0.08
C LYS A 224 -12.04 27.43 -1.14
N LYS A 225 -12.08 26.10 -1.25
CA LYS A 225 -12.96 25.46 -2.25
C LYS A 225 -14.36 25.97 -1.94
N PRO A 226 -15.06 26.62 -2.90
CA PRO A 226 -16.38 27.15 -2.64
C PRO A 226 -17.30 26.01 -2.17
N ALA A 227 -18.34 26.33 -1.41
CA ALA A 227 -19.31 25.34 -0.95
C ALA A 227 -19.85 24.49 -2.13
N ALA A 228 -19.95 25.08 -3.31
CA ALA A 228 -20.26 24.42 -4.57
C ALA A 228 -19.31 23.24 -4.90
N GLY A 229 -17.99 23.39 -4.75
CA GLY A 229 -17.03 22.32 -5.00
C GLY A 229 -17.15 21.15 -4.01
N ARG A 230 -17.47 21.44 -2.75
CA ARG A 230 -17.74 20.41 -1.73
C ARG A 230 -19.04 19.67 -2.00
N ALA A 231 -20.08 20.39 -2.42
CA ALA A 231 -21.35 19.79 -2.81
C ALA A 231 -21.20 18.90 -4.05
N ILE A 232 -20.45 19.34 -5.07
CA ILE A 232 -20.13 18.51 -6.24
C ILE A 232 -19.41 17.23 -5.81
N LYS A 233 -18.38 17.32 -4.94
CA LYS A 233 -17.69 16.13 -4.41
C LYS A 233 -18.66 15.19 -3.67
N PHE A 234 -19.57 15.74 -2.87
CA PHE A 234 -20.59 14.94 -2.17
C PHE A 234 -21.46 14.16 -3.15
N PHE A 235 -22.00 14.81 -4.20
CA PHE A 235 -22.82 14.13 -5.19
C PHE A 235 -22.03 13.06 -5.96
N ILE A 236 -20.78 13.32 -6.34
CA ILE A 236 -19.96 12.30 -7.02
C ILE A 236 -19.78 11.07 -6.13
N VAL A 237 -19.44 11.27 -4.85
CA VAL A 237 -19.27 10.15 -3.93
C VAL A 237 -20.60 9.45 -3.63
N PHE A 238 -21.70 10.20 -3.51
CA PHE A 238 -23.04 9.63 -3.36
C PHE A 238 -23.41 8.72 -4.54
N PHE A 239 -23.23 9.18 -5.79
CA PHE A 239 -23.51 8.35 -6.97
C PHE A 239 -22.57 7.16 -7.09
N MET A 240 -21.29 7.30 -6.71
CA MET A 240 -20.36 6.18 -6.68
C MET A 240 -20.76 5.13 -5.64
N LEU A 241 -21.16 5.54 -4.44
CA LEU A 241 -21.67 4.62 -3.42
C LEU A 241 -23.00 3.99 -3.84
N ALA A 242 -23.87 4.72 -4.54
CA ALA A 242 -25.07 4.14 -5.13
C ALA A 242 -24.73 3.07 -6.17
N GLY A 243 -23.77 3.34 -7.06
CA GLY A 243 -23.26 2.35 -8.02
C GLY A 243 -22.67 1.11 -7.35
N LEU A 244 -21.85 1.29 -6.31
CA LEU A 244 -21.31 0.20 -5.51
C LEU A 244 -22.43 -0.59 -4.79
N GLY A 245 -23.43 0.09 -4.25
CA GLY A 245 -24.58 -0.53 -3.61
C GLY A 245 -25.41 -1.37 -4.58
N ILE A 246 -25.60 -0.89 -5.82
CA ILE A 246 -26.24 -1.65 -6.90
C ILE A 246 -25.42 -2.90 -7.22
N LEU A 247 -24.10 -2.77 -7.36
CA LEU A 247 -23.20 -3.90 -7.62
C LEU A 247 -23.25 -4.95 -6.50
N ILE A 248 -23.21 -4.53 -5.24
CA ILE A 248 -23.31 -5.41 -4.07
C ILE A 248 -24.69 -6.07 -3.99
N THR A 249 -25.75 -5.34 -4.33
CA THR A 249 -27.11 -5.89 -4.39
C THR A 249 -27.22 -6.94 -5.50
N LEU A 250 -26.62 -6.70 -6.66
CA LEU A 250 -26.55 -7.67 -7.76
C LEU A 250 -25.82 -8.94 -7.33
N LEU A 251 -24.72 -8.83 -6.59
CA LEU A 251 -24.07 -9.97 -5.96
C LEU A 251 -25.00 -10.67 -4.96
N GLY A 252 -25.77 -9.92 -4.19
CA GLY A 252 -26.82 -10.45 -3.31
C GLY A 252 -27.89 -11.27 -4.03
N VAL A 253 -28.25 -10.89 -5.26
CA VAL A 253 -29.20 -11.64 -6.10
C VAL A 253 -28.60 -12.98 -6.55
N PHE A 254 -27.39 -12.96 -7.11
CA PHE A 254 -26.78 -14.16 -7.71
C PHE A 254 -26.12 -15.10 -6.66
N PHE A 255 -25.66 -14.55 -5.54
CA PHE A 255 -24.84 -15.25 -4.54
C PHE A 255 -25.45 -15.17 -3.12
N ALA A 256 -26.78 -15.13 -2.99
CA ALA A 256 -27.47 -15.11 -1.69
C ALA A 256 -27.01 -16.23 -0.74
N LYS A 257 -26.97 -17.48 -1.22
CA LYS A 257 -26.56 -18.65 -0.40
C LYS A 257 -25.10 -18.56 0.08
N PRO A 258 -24.11 -18.23 -0.78
CA PRO A 258 -22.76 -17.90 -0.33
C PRO A 258 -22.69 -16.82 0.75
N ILE A 259 -23.46 -15.74 0.62
CA ILE A 259 -23.51 -14.65 1.62
C ILE A 259 -24.04 -15.16 2.96
N GLU A 260 -25.13 -15.93 2.96
CA GLU A 260 -25.70 -16.54 4.18
C GLU A 260 -24.69 -17.43 4.91
N ARG A 261 -23.90 -18.22 4.16
CA ARG A 261 -22.84 -19.05 4.73
C ARG A 261 -21.73 -18.21 5.35
N ILE A 262 -21.32 -17.13 4.69
CA ILE A 262 -20.30 -16.20 5.22
C ILE A 262 -20.80 -15.55 6.51
N VAL A 263 -22.04 -15.06 6.52
CA VAL A 263 -22.70 -14.48 7.70
C VAL A 263 -22.67 -15.46 8.87
N HIS A 264 -23.08 -16.71 8.63
CA HIS A 264 -23.10 -17.74 9.68
C HIS A 264 -21.72 -17.99 10.30
N ILE A 265 -20.66 -18.06 9.49
CA ILE A 265 -19.29 -18.25 10.00
C ILE A 265 -18.82 -17.05 10.83
N ILE A 266 -19.18 -15.82 10.42
CA ILE A 266 -18.84 -14.62 11.19
C ILE A 266 -19.54 -14.62 12.56
N GLU A 267 -20.79 -15.09 12.62
CA GLU A 267 -21.55 -15.17 13.87
C GLU A 267 -21.05 -16.25 14.83
N VAL A 268 -20.64 -17.41 14.29
CA VAL A 268 -20.13 -18.54 15.10
C VAL A 268 -18.71 -18.26 15.59
N ASP A 269 -17.81 -17.86 14.69
CA ASP A 269 -16.36 -17.81 14.93
C ASP A 269 -15.79 -16.42 14.53
N PHE A 270 -16.29 -15.34 15.15
CA PHE A 270 -15.90 -13.96 14.83
C PHE A 270 -14.38 -13.73 14.90
N TRP A 271 -13.74 -14.09 16.02
CA TRP A 271 -12.31 -13.84 16.26
C TRP A 271 -11.40 -14.62 15.31
N LYS A 272 -11.79 -15.85 14.96
CA LYS A 272 -11.07 -16.67 13.99
C LYS A 272 -11.19 -16.07 12.58
N SER A 273 -12.38 -15.59 12.21
CA SER A 273 -12.62 -14.91 10.94
C SER A 273 -11.82 -13.60 10.85
N ALA A 274 -11.79 -12.81 11.92
CA ALA A 274 -10.96 -11.61 12.01
C ALA A 274 -9.46 -11.93 11.81
N GLY A 275 -8.94 -12.93 12.53
CA GLY A 275 -7.53 -13.33 12.45
C GLY A 275 -7.13 -13.83 11.07
N ILE A 276 -7.94 -14.71 10.46
CA ILE A 276 -7.68 -15.22 9.11
C ILE A 276 -7.76 -14.09 8.08
N GLY A 277 -8.75 -13.21 8.18
CA GLY A 277 -8.90 -12.11 7.24
C GLY A 277 -7.75 -11.10 7.31
N PHE A 278 -7.23 -10.85 8.51
CA PHE A 278 -6.04 -10.02 8.70
C PHE A 278 -4.79 -10.67 8.08
N LEU A 279 -4.61 -11.98 8.26
CA LEU A 279 -3.55 -12.74 7.60
C LEU A 279 -3.69 -12.71 6.06
N VAL A 280 -4.91 -12.83 5.53
CA VAL A 280 -5.17 -12.70 4.08
C VAL A 280 -4.76 -11.31 3.57
N GLN A 281 -5.10 -10.24 4.30
CA GLN A 281 -4.71 -8.88 3.90
C GLN A 281 -3.19 -8.67 3.92
N ILE A 282 -2.49 -9.11 4.96
CA ILE A 282 -1.03 -9.00 5.05
C ILE A 282 -0.35 -9.85 3.99
N SER A 283 -0.82 -11.08 3.79
CA SER A 283 -0.22 -12.00 2.81
C SER A 283 -0.50 -11.63 1.35
N LEU A 284 -1.47 -10.76 1.09
CA LEU A 284 -1.84 -10.35 -0.26
C LEU A 284 -0.66 -9.71 -1.02
N ALA A 285 0.05 -8.78 -0.38
CA ALA A 285 1.19 -8.10 -0.99
C ALA A 285 2.32 -9.08 -1.37
N PRO A 286 2.90 -9.88 -0.44
CA PRO A 286 3.93 -10.84 -0.81
C PRO A 286 3.39 -11.90 -1.79
N ALA A 287 2.14 -12.34 -1.69
CA ALA A 287 1.56 -13.29 -2.64
C ALA A 287 1.52 -12.74 -4.08
N LEU A 288 1.13 -11.47 -4.26
CA LEU A 288 1.16 -10.80 -5.56
C LEU A 288 2.60 -10.66 -6.09
N VAL A 289 3.57 -10.34 -5.22
CA VAL A 289 4.99 -10.26 -5.57
C VAL A 289 5.51 -11.63 -6.03
N PHE A 290 5.22 -12.70 -5.29
CA PHE A 290 5.59 -14.07 -5.68
C PHE A 290 4.97 -14.48 -7.02
N MET A 291 3.70 -14.13 -7.25
CA MET A 291 3.06 -14.37 -8.56
C MET A 291 3.75 -13.57 -9.68
N ALA A 292 4.17 -12.33 -9.43
CA ALA A 292 4.86 -11.50 -10.41
C ALA A 292 6.27 -12.02 -10.77
N VAL A 293 6.99 -12.59 -9.78
CA VAL A 293 8.31 -13.19 -10.02
C VAL A 293 8.20 -14.49 -10.83
N SER A 294 7.09 -15.22 -10.68
CA SER A 294 6.84 -16.43 -11.46
C SER A 294 6.34 -16.12 -12.88
N ILE A 295 7.01 -16.65 -13.90
CA ILE A 295 6.60 -16.48 -15.31
C ILE A 295 5.16 -16.97 -15.54
N LEU A 296 4.75 -18.03 -14.84
CA LEU A 296 3.38 -18.58 -14.88
C LEU A 296 2.37 -17.77 -14.06
N GLY A 297 2.82 -16.95 -13.11
CA GLY A 297 1.92 -16.19 -12.23
C GLY A 297 1.51 -14.84 -12.81
N ILE A 298 2.29 -14.24 -13.72
CA ILE A 298 1.92 -12.95 -14.35
C ILE A 298 0.52 -13.01 -15.00
N PRO A 299 0.16 -14.04 -15.81
CA PRO A 299 -1.20 -14.17 -16.33
C PRO A 299 -2.27 -14.42 -15.27
N LEU A 300 -1.88 -14.90 -14.08
CA LEU A 300 -2.78 -15.23 -12.97
C LEU A 300 -3.04 -14.03 -12.05
N ILE A 301 -2.19 -12.99 -12.05
CA ILE A 301 -2.37 -11.79 -11.22
C ILE A 301 -3.72 -11.12 -11.45
N PRO A 302 -4.17 -10.84 -12.69
CA PRO A 302 -5.49 -10.24 -12.90
C PRO A 302 -6.62 -11.09 -12.33
N LEU A 303 -6.52 -12.42 -12.45
CA LEU A 303 -7.49 -13.34 -11.86
C LEU A 303 -7.45 -13.30 -10.33
N ALA A 304 -6.26 -13.27 -9.72
CA ALA A 304 -6.12 -13.17 -8.27
C ALA A 304 -6.70 -11.86 -7.73
N VAL A 305 -6.42 -10.72 -8.38
CA VAL A 305 -7.00 -9.42 -8.04
C VAL A 305 -8.51 -9.45 -8.18
N LEU A 306 -9.05 -10.03 -9.26
CA LEU A 306 -10.50 -10.19 -9.45
C LEU A 306 -11.14 -11.00 -8.32
N LEU A 307 -10.51 -12.10 -7.89
CA LEU A 307 -11.00 -12.93 -6.78
C LEU A 307 -10.96 -12.19 -5.44
N VAL A 308 -9.93 -11.38 -5.19
CA VAL A 308 -9.83 -10.55 -3.98
C VAL A 308 -10.91 -9.47 -3.99
N VAL A 309 -11.12 -8.79 -5.12
CA VAL A 309 -12.18 -7.80 -5.27
C VAL A 309 -13.55 -8.43 -5.04
N ALA A 310 -13.83 -9.59 -5.65
CA ALA A 310 -15.05 -10.34 -5.39
C ALA A 310 -15.19 -10.69 -3.91
N GLY A 311 -14.11 -11.14 -3.26
CA GLY A 311 -14.08 -11.41 -1.83
C GLY A 311 -14.41 -10.19 -0.99
N ILE A 312 -13.83 -9.02 -1.29
CA ILE A 312 -14.12 -7.76 -0.59
C ILE A 312 -15.59 -7.36 -0.76
N LEU A 313 -16.15 -7.45 -1.96
CA LEU A 313 -17.56 -7.14 -2.20
C LEU A 313 -18.49 -8.07 -1.42
N MET A 314 -18.17 -9.36 -1.36
CA MET A 314 -18.90 -10.35 -0.55
C MET A 314 -18.76 -10.09 0.95
N SER A 315 -17.60 -9.61 1.42
CA SER A 315 -17.38 -9.18 2.80
C SER A 315 -18.27 -8.00 3.17
N ILE A 316 -18.33 -6.97 2.32
CA ILE A 316 -19.19 -5.79 2.56
C ILE A 316 -20.67 -6.21 2.60
N ALA A 317 -21.10 -7.07 1.67
CA ALA A 317 -22.47 -7.59 1.64
C ALA A 317 -22.83 -8.34 2.93
N SER A 318 -21.97 -9.30 3.33
CA SER A 318 -22.20 -10.15 4.50
C SER A 318 -22.16 -9.36 5.81
N PHE A 319 -21.19 -8.45 5.94
CA PHE A 319 -21.11 -7.59 7.12
C PHE A 319 -22.30 -6.61 7.19
N GLY A 320 -22.81 -6.14 6.04
CA GLY A 320 -24.05 -5.39 5.94
C GLY A 320 -25.26 -6.16 6.48
N VAL A 321 -25.40 -7.45 6.13
CA VAL A 321 -26.46 -8.31 6.66
C VAL A 321 -26.41 -8.41 8.19
N ILE A 322 -25.21 -8.58 8.77
CA ILE A 322 -25.02 -8.66 10.23
C ILE A 322 -25.42 -7.34 10.90
N ILE A 323 -24.98 -6.20 10.36
CA ILE A 323 -25.36 -4.88 10.88
C ILE A 323 -26.87 -4.68 10.81
N ASN A 324 -27.48 -5.07 9.70
CA ASN A 324 -28.92 -5.03 9.54
C ASN A 324 -29.64 -5.90 10.59
N GLN A 325 -29.20 -7.14 10.81
CA GLN A 325 -29.80 -8.02 11.82
C GLN A 325 -29.70 -7.43 13.23
N LYS A 326 -28.53 -6.89 13.60
CA LYS A 326 -28.33 -6.21 14.88
C LYS A 326 -29.22 -4.97 15.01
N PHE A 327 -29.37 -4.19 13.93
CA PHE A 327 -30.25 -3.04 13.89
C PHE A 327 -31.72 -3.42 14.07
N LEU A 328 -32.22 -4.40 13.30
CA LEU A 328 -33.60 -4.88 13.40
C LEU A 328 -33.91 -5.43 14.78
N HIS A 329 -32.97 -6.19 15.37
CA HIS A 329 -33.10 -6.67 16.74
C HIS A 329 -33.16 -5.51 17.75
N ALA A 330 -32.35 -4.47 17.58
CA ALA A 330 -32.39 -3.27 18.44
C ALA A 330 -33.71 -2.50 18.33
N VAL A 331 -34.40 -2.55 17.19
CA VAL A 331 -35.71 -1.91 16.98
C VAL A 331 -36.90 -2.88 17.06
N ASN A 332 -36.72 -4.09 17.60
CA ASN A 332 -37.74 -5.12 17.76
C ASN A 332 -38.49 -5.50 16.47
N LYS A 333 -37.78 -5.56 15.34
CA LYS A 333 -38.31 -5.99 14.04
C LYS A 333 -37.83 -7.42 13.71
N PRO A 334 -38.65 -8.23 13.02
CA PRO A 334 -38.25 -9.58 12.63
C PRO A 334 -37.07 -9.53 11.63
N PRO A 335 -36.23 -10.57 11.58
CA PRO A 335 -35.14 -10.65 10.61
C PRO A 335 -35.69 -10.66 9.18
N MET A 336 -34.95 -10.04 8.28
CA MET A 336 -35.28 -9.99 6.86
C MET A 336 -34.55 -11.10 6.08
N ASN A 337 -35.08 -11.43 4.91
CA ASN A 337 -34.39 -12.24 3.92
C ASN A 337 -33.10 -11.54 3.44
N THR A 338 -32.17 -12.32 2.88
CA THR A 338 -30.81 -11.88 2.54
C THR A 338 -30.75 -10.64 1.64
N LEU A 339 -31.56 -10.56 0.59
CA LEU A 339 -31.51 -9.45 -0.35
C LEU A 339 -31.87 -8.08 0.27
N PRO A 340 -33.06 -7.90 0.90
CA PRO A 340 -33.36 -6.65 1.59
C PRO A 340 -32.41 -6.37 2.78
N ALA A 341 -31.86 -7.41 3.40
CA ALA A 341 -30.84 -7.27 4.44
C ALA A 341 -29.51 -6.70 3.89
N VAL A 342 -29.07 -7.12 2.69
CA VAL A 342 -27.88 -6.56 2.02
C VAL A 342 -28.09 -5.09 1.67
N VAL A 343 -29.24 -4.73 1.11
CA VAL A 343 -29.56 -3.33 0.74
C VAL A 343 -29.58 -2.43 1.96
N LEU A 344 -30.37 -2.79 2.99
CA LEU A 344 -30.46 -1.98 4.21
C LEU A 344 -29.13 -1.95 4.96
N GLY A 345 -28.44 -3.08 5.01
CA GLY A 345 -27.10 -3.20 5.58
C GLY A 345 -26.08 -2.28 4.93
N PHE A 346 -26.06 -2.20 3.60
CA PHE A 346 -25.17 -1.31 2.85
C PHE A 346 -25.45 0.17 3.15
N VAL A 347 -26.73 0.55 3.21
CA VAL A 347 -27.16 1.91 3.58
C VAL A 347 -26.73 2.25 5.00
N LEU A 348 -26.98 1.36 5.95
CA LEU A 348 -26.56 1.54 7.34
C LEU A 348 -25.04 1.67 7.46
N LEU A 349 -24.30 0.82 6.76
CA LEU A 349 -22.83 0.81 6.75
C LEU A 349 -22.21 2.10 6.25
N HIS A 350 -22.82 2.77 5.26
CA HIS A 350 -22.29 4.00 4.67
C HIS A 350 -22.98 5.27 5.17
N SER A 351 -23.98 5.14 6.05
CA SER A 351 -24.72 6.28 6.60
C SER A 351 -23.83 7.27 7.36
N LEU A 352 -22.86 6.77 8.14
CA LEU A 352 -21.89 7.60 8.87
C LEU A 352 -20.97 8.36 7.92
N PHE A 353 -20.49 7.69 6.86
CA PHE A 353 -19.69 8.34 5.82
C PHE A 353 -20.48 9.43 5.08
N LEU A 354 -21.73 9.15 4.71
CA LEU A 354 -22.61 10.12 4.04
C LEU A 354 -22.93 11.30 4.96
N LEU A 355 -23.23 11.04 6.24
CA LEU A 355 -23.47 12.08 7.23
C LEU A 355 -22.23 12.96 7.44
N GLY A 356 -21.06 12.36 7.62
CA GLY A 356 -19.81 13.10 7.74
C GLY A 356 -19.49 13.93 6.50
N SER A 357 -19.73 13.37 5.32
CA SER A 357 -19.55 14.07 4.03
C SER A 357 -20.54 15.23 3.87
N LEU A 358 -21.79 15.06 4.32
CA LEU A 358 -22.83 16.10 4.30
C LEU A 358 -22.46 17.26 5.24
N ILE A 359 -22.02 16.96 6.48
CA ILE A 359 -21.56 17.97 7.44
C ILE A 359 -20.38 18.77 6.87
N ASN A 360 -19.47 18.11 6.15
CA ASN A 360 -18.33 18.76 5.52
C ASN A 360 -18.70 19.77 4.41
N ILE A 361 -19.91 19.70 3.84
CA ILE A 361 -20.40 20.69 2.85
C ILE A 361 -20.53 22.08 3.50
N ALA A 362 -21.00 22.15 4.75
CA ALA A 362 -21.19 23.41 5.49
C ALA A 362 -19.85 24.12 5.73
N GLY A 363 -18.78 23.36 5.98
CA GLY A 363 -17.43 23.89 6.17
C GLY A 363 -17.06 24.13 7.62
N SER A 364 -15.98 24.90 7.81
CA SER A 364 -15.47 25.23 9.15
C SER A 364 -16.52 26.03 9.94
N PRO A 365 -16.77 25.70 11.22
CA PRO A 365 -16.00 24.77 12.08
C PRO A 365 -16.47 23.31 12.04
N LEU A 366 -17.61 23.02 11.41
CA LEU A 366 -18.26 21.69 11.45
C LEU A 366 -17.44 20.59 10.74
N THR A 367 -16.44 20.96 9.94
CA THR A 367 -15.58 20.00 9.24
C THR A 367 -14.86 19.02 10.15
N ALA A 368 -14.48 19.44 11.36
CA ALA A 368 -13.83 18.53 12.31
C ALA A 368 -14.77 17.38 12.70
N LEU A 369 -16.04 17.69 12.96
CA LEU A 369 -17.06 16.70 13.29
C LEU A 369 -17.35 15.78 12.09
N GLY A 370 -17.46 16.34 10.88
CA GLY A 370 -17.68 15.54 9.67
C GLY A 370 -16.54 14.55 9.39
N VAL A 371 -15.29 14.95 9.62
CA VAL A 371 -14.11 14.07 9.50
C VAL A 371 -14.14 12.94 10.53
N ILE A 372 -14.54 13.20 11.77
CA ILE A 372 -14.65 12.15 12.81
C ILE A 372 -15.62 11.06 12.37
N PHE A 373 -16.80 11.42 11.85
CA PHE A 373 -17.77 10.44 11.34
C PHE A 373 -17.21 9.59 10.18
N ILE A 374 -16.47 10.22 9.26
CA ILE A 374 -15.82 9.51 8.15
C ILE A 374 -14.76 8.53 8.65
N ILE A 375 -13.93 8.94 9.62
CA ILE A 375 -12.90 8.06 10.22
C ILE A 375 -13.55 6.86 10.90
N ILE A 376 -14.59 7.09 11.71
CA ILE A 376 -15.33 6.01 12.38
C ILE A 376 -15.89 5.04 11.33
N ASN A 377 -16.51 5.54 10.26
CA ASN A 377 -17.01 4.71 9.18
C ASN A 377 -15.90 3.88 8.53
N PHE A 378 -14.74 4.46 8.27
CA PHE A 378 -13.62 3.77 7.66
C PHE A 378 -13.10 2.63 8.56
N ILE A 379 -13.03 2.86 9.87
CA ILE A 379 -12.65 1.84 10.86
C ILE A 379 -13.68 0.70 10.85
N VAL A 380 -14.97 1.01 10.90
CA VAL A 380 -16.06 0.00 10.87
C VAL A 380 -16.00 -0.81 9.58
N LEU A 381 -15.82 -0.13 8.43
CA LEU A 381 -15.72 -0.78 7.13
C LEU A 381 -14.49 -1.67 7.04
N TRP A 382 -13.33 -1.19 7.48
CA TRP A 382 -12.09 -1.97 7.50
C TRP A 382 -12.24 -3.23 8.37
N CYS A 383 -12.74 -3.09 9.60
CA CYS A 383 -13.03 -4.24 10.47
C CYS A 383 -14.00 -5.23 9.81
N GLY A 384 -15.06 -4.73 9.17
CA GLY A 384 -16.04 -5.55 8.47
C GLY A 384 -15.45 -6.32 7.29
N VAL A 385 -14.63 -5.65 6.47
CA VAL A 385 -13.92 -6.26 5.34
C VAL A 385 -12.92 -7.30 5.84
N THR A 386 -12.18 -7.03 6.91
CA THR A 386 -11.24 -7.98 7.53
C THR A 386 -11.97 -9.24 7.99
N VAL A 387 -13.00 -9.10 8.82
CA VAL A 387 -13.76 -10.26 9.33
C VAL A 387 -14.42 -11.03 8.18
N GLY A 388 -15.03 -10.32 7.23
CA GLY A 388 -15.66 -10.92 6.06
C GLY A 388 -14.67 -11.67 5.16
N LEU A 389 -13.47 -11.13 4.93
CA LEU A 389 -12.46 -11.78 4.09
C LEU A 389 -11.99 -13.11 4.69
N GLY A 390 -11.86 -13.17 6.02
CA GLY A 390 -11.55 -14.43 6.70
C GLY A 390 -12.64 -15.47 6.53
N ALA A 391 -13.91 -15.09 6.67
CA ALA A 391 -15.05 -15.97 6.44
C ALA A 391 -15.20 -16.38 4.96
N VAL A 392 -14.91 -15.48 4.02
CA VAL A 392 -14.85 -15.77 2.58
C VAL A 392 -13.75 -16.79 2.28
N TRP A 393 -12.58 -16.66 2.90
CA TRP A 393 -11.46 -17.57 2.72
C TRP A 393 -11.78 -18.97 3.26
N THR A 394 -12.32 -19.06 4.48
CA THR A 394 -12.67 -20.35 5.11
C THR A 394 -13.77 -21.11 4.38
N THR A 395 -14.69 -20.39 3.75
CA THR A 395 -15.80 -20.97 2.96
C THR A 395 -15.48 -21.15 1.47
N ARG A 396 -14.30 -20.70 1.01
CA ARG A 396 -13.90 -20.62 -0.42
C ARG A 396 -14.96 -19.91 -1.26
N LEU A 397 -15.17 -18.62 -0.99
CA LEU A 397 -16.21 -17.79 -1.61
C LEU A 397 -17.63 -18.32 -1.35
N GLY A 398 -17.88 -18.89 -0.16
CA GLY A 398 -19.19 -19.41 0.22
C GLY A 398 -19.62 -20.68 -0.52
N THR A 399 -18.70 -21.42 -1.15
CA THR A 399 -19.01 -22.66 -1.90
C THR A 399 -19.00 -23.92 -1.04
N ARG A 400 -18.28 -23.91 0.08
CA ARG A 400 -18.18 -25.07 0.99
C ARG A 400 -19.14 -24.94 2.18
N ASP A 401 -19.92 -25.99 2.41
CA ASP A 401 -20.63 -26.17 3.67
C ASP A 401 -19.62 -26.61 4.74
N GLN A 402 -19.47 -25.83 5.81
CA GLN A 402 -18.79 -26.33 7.02
C GLN A 402 -19.85 -27.02 7.88
N ALA A 403 -19.61 -28.28 8.25
CA ALA A 403 -20.47 -28.99 9.18
C ALA A 403 -20.54 -28.21 10.51
N PRO A 404 -21.72 -28.05 11.13
CA PRO A 404 -21.83 -27.37 12.41
C PRO A 404 -20.90 -28.03 13.45
N PRO A 405 -20.37 -27.25 14.42
CA PRO A 405 -19.56 -27.81 15.50
C PRO A 405 -20.33 -28.96 16.16
N ARG A 406 -19.70 -30.13 16.35
CA ARG A 406 -20.34 -31.20 17.10
C ARG A 406 -20.72 -30.66 18.47
N PRO A 407 -21.97 -30.83 18.93
CA PRO A 407 -22.31 -30.53 20.32
C PRO A 407 -21.34 -31.30 21.22
N PRO A 408 -20.93 -30.72 22.37
CA PRO A 408 -20.08 -31.42 23.31
C PRO A 408 -20.72 -32.78 23.60
N THR A 409 -19.98 -33.86 23.33
CA THR A 409 -20.42 -35.22 23.65
C THR A 409 -20.83 -35.23 25.12
N ALA A 410 -22.12 -35.45 25.38
CA ALA A 410 -22.62 -35.60 26.73
C ALA A 410 -21.73 -36.61 27.48
N PRO A 411 -21.39 -36.36 28.76
CA PRO A 411 -20.62 -37.33 29.53
C PRO A 411 -21.32 -38.68 29.41
N LYS A 412 -20.58 -39.73 29.02
CA LYS A 412 -21.10 -41.09 29.12
C LYS A 412 -21.48 -41.28 30.59
N ILE A 413 -22.78 -41.30 30.88
CA ILE A 413 -23.27 -41.76 32.17
C ILE A 413 -22.79 -43.21 32.23
N ALA A 414 -21.82 -43.47 33.10
CA ALA A 414 -21.43 -44.83 33.43
C ALA A 414 -22.70 -45.53 33.91
N ALA A 415 -23.12 -46.57 33.18
CA ALA A 415 -24.16 -47.44 33.65
C ALA A 415 -23.68 -48.01 34.99
N ALA A 416 -24.40 -47.67 36.06
CA ALA A 416 -24.25 -48.36 37.33
C ALA A 416 -24.83 -49.76 37.15
N GLU A 417 -23.96 -50.77 37.26
CA GLU A 417 -24.34 -52.17 37.49
C GLU A 417 -24.87 -52.36 38.92
#